data_AF-A0AB74HJS6-F1
#
_entry.id   AF-A0AB74HJS6-F1
#
_cell.length_a   1.000
_cell.length_b   1.000
_cell.length_c   1.000
_cell.angle_alpha   90.00
_cell.angle_beta   90.00
_cell.angle_gamma   90.00
#
_symmetry.space_group_name_H-M   'P 1'
#
loop_
_entity.id
_entity.type
_entity.pdbx_description
1 polymer ?
#
loop_
_entity_poly.entity_id
_entity_poly.type
_entity_poly.pdbx_seq_one_letter_code
_entity_poly.pdbx_strand_id
1 'polypeptide(L)'
;MDKIKLTQWERKKYGAYLEHLRKYPDSYEYCVLPHYEDYMETAKTECVQMGDCYAVLMKQGDHYVLVAILFDVESEVTEILEWLDHTEVRCLTPTTETVIVRDASEILDEVKFKGQPLLLIVKGTQTFLIDPEDLNEVTEAYDQYNKINNTGLAEDVTLQTD
;
A
#
# COMPACT_ATOMS: atom_id res chain seq x y z
N MET A 1 -1.52 18.39 -13.23
CA MET A 1 -0.42 18.47 -12.24
C MET A 1 -1.01 18.95 -10.93
N ASP A 2 -1.05 18.08 -9.93
CA ASP A 2 -1.55 18.44 -8.60
C ASP A 2 -0.49 19.20 -7.80
N LYS A 3 -0.90 20.24 -7.10
CA LYS A 3 -0.01 21.16 -6.38
C LYS A 3 -0.44 21.28 -4.94
N ILE A 4 0.41 20.81 -4.05
CA ILE A 4 0.13 20.84 -2.60
C ILE A 4 0.97 21.90 -1.90
N LYS A 5 0.39 22.55 -0.89
CA LYS A 5 1.11 23.46 -0.01
C LYS A 5 1.49 22.72 1.27
N LEU A 6 2.79 22.45 1.41
CA LEU A 6 3.37 21.96 2.66
C LEU A 6 4.25 23.03 3.30
N THR A 7 4.18 23.13 4.62
CA THR A 7 5.12 23.87 5.46
C THR A 7 6.54 23.31 5.34
N GLN A 8 7.55 24.08 5.77
CA GLN A 8 8.93 23.61 5.74
C GLN A 8 9.14 22.34 6.59
N TRP A 9 8.42 22.21 7.70
CA TRP A 9 8.49 21.03 8.56
C TRP A 9 7.87 19.80 7.89
N GLU A 10 6.68 19.93 7.29
CA GLU A 10 6.03 18.83 6.56
C GLU A 10 6.86 18.36 5.36
N ARG A 11 7.48 19.29 4.61
CA ARG A 11 8.38 18.92 3.50
C ARG A 11 9.54 18.06 3.99
N LYS A 12 10.12 18.40 5.15
CA LYS A 12 11.22 17.62 5.74
C LYS A 12 10.74 16.26 6.24
N LYS A 13 9.52 16.18 6.77
CA LYS A 13 8.95 14.95 7.32
C LYS A 13 8.48 13.98 6.23
N TYR A 14 7.75 14.50 5.23
CA TYR A 14 7.03 13.70 4.24
C TYR A 14 7.69 13.69 2.85
N GLY A 15 8.83 14.37 2.67
CA GLY A 15 9.49 14.50 1.36
C GLY A 15 9.75 13.16 0.68
N ALA A 16 10.22 12.16 1.44
CA ALA A 16 10.45 10.82 0.89
C ALA A 16 9.15 10.15 0.42
N TYR A 17 8.04 10.32 1.16
CA TYR A 17 6.75 9.74 0.73
C TYR A 17 6.25 10.38 -0.57
N LEU A 18 6.43 11.70 -0.71
CA LEU A 18 6.04 12.42 -1.92
C LEU A 18 6.81 11.97 -3.17
N GLU A 19 8.09 11.63 -3.04
CA GLU A 19 8.90 11.13 -4.16
C GLU A 19 8.36 9.81 -4.75
N HIS A 20 7.55 9.08 -3.98
CA HIS A 20 6.96 7.81 -4.38
C HIS A 20 5.44 7.89 -4.61
N LEU A 21 4.83 9.06 -4.42
CA LEU A 21 3.39 9.26 -4.58
C LEU A 21 3.07 9.78 -5.99
N ARG A 22 2.23 9.04 -6.71
CA ARG A 22 1.76 9.35 -8.06
C ARG A 22 0.26 9.62 -8.04
N LYS A 23 -0.19 10.57 -8.86
CA LYS A 23 -1.62 10.81 -9.10
C LYS A 23 -2.02 10.20 -10.45
N TYR A 24 -3.10 9.43 -10.45
CA TYR A 24 -3.81 8.97 -11.63
C TYR A 24 -5.19 9.64 -11.71
N PRO A 25 -5.90 9.56 -12.86
CA PRO A 25 -7.24 10.13 -12.98
C PRO A 25 -8.26 9.60 -11.98
N ASP A 26 -8.07 8.37 -11.50
CA ASP A 26 -9.01 7.60 -10.68
C ASP A 26 -8.47 7.26 -9.28
N SER A 27 -7.21 7.55 -8.97
CA SER A 27 -6.61 7.17 -7.69
C SER A 27 -5.31 7.93 -7.40
N TYR A 28 -4.86 7.88 -6.14
CA TYR A 28 -3.44 8.07 -5.81
C TYR A 28 -2.76 6.71 -5.65
N GLU A 29 -1.48 6.63 -6.01
CA GLU A 29 -0.66 5.43 -5.88
C GLU A 29 0.63 5.78 -5.14
N TYR A 30 0.84 5.16 -3.99
CA TYR A 30 2.13 5.19 -3.31
C TYR A 30 2.95 3.95 -3.71
N CYS A 31 4.05 4.15 -4.43
CA CYS A 31 4.91 3.07 -4.91
C CYS A 31 5.87 2.60 -3.81
N VAL A 32 5.52 1.52 -3.11
CA VAL A 32 6.38 0.87 -2.12
C VAL A 32 7.66 0.34 -2.78
N LEU A 33 7.52 -0.23 -3.97
CA LEU A 33 8.64 -0.60 -4.84
C LEU A 33 8.67 0.37 -6.04
N PRO A 34 9.65 1.27 -6.13
CA PRO A 34 9.76 2.18 -7.26
C PRO A 34 9.95 1.42 -8.59
N HIS A 35 9.31 1.89 -9.66
CA HIS A 35 9.43 1.33 -11.00
C HIS A 35 9.05 -0.16 -11.10
N TYR A 36 8.14 -0.62 -10.23
CA TYR A 36 7.70 -2.01 -10.24
C TYR A 36 7.00 -2.40 -11.57
N GLU A 37 6.46 -1.40 -12.28
CA GLU A 37 5.92 -1.54 -13.63
C GLU A 37 6.91 -2.10 -14.66
N ASP A 38 8.22 -1.88 -14.50
CA ASP A 38 9.23 -2.39 -15.43
C ASP A 38 9.33 -3.92 -15.39
N TYR A 39 8.80 -4.53 -14.33
CA TYR A 39 8.72 -5.97 -14.16
C TYR A 39 7.37 -6.56 -14.62
N MET A 40 6.39 -5.71 -15.00
CA MET A 40 5.04 -6.13 -15.39
C MET A 40 4.95 -6.86 -16.73
N GLU A 41 5.96 -6.77 -17.62
CA GLU A 41 5.93 -7.49 -18.92
C GLU A 41 5.69 -9.00 -18.74
N THR A 42 5.96 -9.54 -17.55
CA THR A 42 5.74 -10.95 -17.20
C THR A 42 4.71 -11.18 -16.08
N ALA A 43 4.33 -10.15 -15.31
CA ALA A 43 3.54 -10.30 -14.09
C ALA A 43 2.38 -9.30 -14.01
N LYS A 44 1.17 -9.81 -13.79
CA LYS A 44 -0.01 -9.00 -13.43
C LYS A 44 0.02 -8.64 -11.95
N THR A 45 -0.53 -7.47 -11.60
CA THR A 45 -0.80 -7.11 -10.21
C THR A 45 -2.17 -7.58 -9.76
N GLU A 46 -2.27 -7.80 -8.46
CA GLU A 46 -3.50 -7.99 -7.70
C GLU A 46 -3.66 -6.78 -6.77
N CYS A 47 -4.86 -6.43 -6.35
CA CYS A 47 -5.18 -5.20 -5.64
C CYS A 47 -6.19 -5.50 -4.52
N VAL A 48 -5.72 -5.93 -3.36
CA VAL A 48 -6.59 -6.38 -2.27
C VAL A 48 -7.03 -5.19 -1.42
N GLN A 49 -8.33 -5.05 -1.17
CA GLN A 49 -8.84 -4.00 -0.28
C GLN A 49 -8.37 -4.26 1.16
N MET A 50 -7.87 -3.21 1.82
CA MET A 50 -7.41 -3.21 3.21
C MET A 50 -7.95 -1.95 3.90
N GLY A 51 -9.03 -2.07 4.65
CA GLY A 51 -9.77 -0.92 5.18
C GLY A 51 -10.14 0.09 4.09
N ASP A 52 -9.61 1.31 4.23
CA ASP A 52 -9.86 2.46 3.34
C ASP A 52 -8.84 2.61 2.19
N CYS A 53 -7.95 1.63 2.01
CA CYS A 53 -6.95 1.62 0.94
C CYS A 53 -6.93 0.28 0.20
N TYR A 54 -6.12 0.19 -0.85
CA TYR A 54 -5.90 -1.08 -1.55
C TYR A 54 -4.41 -1.43 -1.61
N ALA A 55 -4.08 -2.65 -1.20
CA ALA A 55 -2.75 -3.23 -1.31
C ALA A 55 -2.52 -3.78 -2.72
N VAL A 56 -1.59 -3.19 -3.47
CA VAL A 56 -1.19 -3.69 -4.79
C VAL A 56 -0.07 -4.69 -4.64
N LEU A 57 -0.34 -5.93 -5.04
CA LEU A 57 0.54 -7.07 -4.93
C LEU A 57 1.01 -7.53 -6.29
N MET A 58 2.28 -7.90 -6.42
CA MET A 58 2.83 -8.52 -7.61
C MET A 58 3.29 -9.93 -7.29
N LYS A 59 2.98 -10.88 -8.18
CA LYS A 59 3.46 -12.25 -8.02
C LYS A 59 4.97 -12.31 -8.32
N GLN A 60 5.74 -12.83 -7.37
CA GLN A 60 7.18 -13.08 -7.50
C GLN A 60 7.45 -14.55 -7.16
N GLY A 61 7.66 -15.38 -8.19
CA GLY A 61 7.82 -16.82 -8.00
C GLY A 61 6.54 -17.49 -7.50
N ASP A 62 6.58 -18.03 -6.28
CA ASP A 62 5.48 -18.75 -5.62
C ASP A 62 4.68 -17.89 -4.64
N HIS A 63 5.11 -16.65 -4.38
CA HIS A 63 4.48 -15.73 -3.44
C HIS A 63 4.16 -14.38 -4.09
N TYR A 64 3.50 -13.51 -3.34
CA TYR A 64 3.17 -12.14 -3.70
C TYR A 64 3.94 -11.17 -2.80
N VAL A 65 4.34 -10.04 -3.38
CA VAL A 65 5.00 -8.94 -2.68
C VAL A 65 4.18 -7.67 -2.84
N LEU A 66 4.14 -6.83 -1.81
CA LEU A 66 3.53 -5.51 -1.86
C LEU A 66 4.40 -4.59 -2.72
N VAL A 67 3.82 -4.01 -3.76
CA VAL A 67 4.51 -3.10 -4.69
C VAL A 67 3.97 -1.68 -4.65
N ALA A 68 2.69 -1.51 -4.32
CA ALA A 68 2.09 -0.18 -4.16
C ALA A 68 0.88 -0.21 -3.22
N ILE A 69 0.42 0.98 -2.82
CA ILE A 69 -0.82 1.20 -2.08
C ILE A 69 -1.65 2.21 -2.87
N LEU A 70 -2.91 1.91 -3.14
CA LEU A 70 -3.84 2.82 -3.78
C LEU A 70 -4.76 3.48 -2.75
N PHE A 71 -4.98 4.77 -2.95
CA PHE A 71 -5.95 5.59 -2.23
C PHE A 71 -6.96 6.16 -3.20
N ASP A 72 -8.16 6.47 -2.71
CA ASP A 72 -9.20 7.12 -3.49
C ASP A 72 -8.72 8.49 -4.01
N VAL A 73 -9.16 8.88 -5.21
CA VAL A 73 -8.81 10.19 -5.79
C VAL A 73 -9.40 11.36 -5.00
N GLU A 74 -10.46 11.13 -4.24
CA GLU A 74 -11.08 12.12 -3.35
C GLU A 74 -10.26 12.36 -2.07
N SER A 75 -9.26 11.51 -1.75
CA SER A 75 -8.40 11.69 -0.59
C SER A 75 -7.51 12.92 -0.72
N GLU A 76 -7.34 13.68 0.37
CA GLU A 76 -6.39 14.78 0.39
C GLU A 76 -4.95 14.24 0.50
N VAL A 77 -4.03 14.79 -0.28
CA VAL A 77 -2.63 14.34 -0.27
C VAL A 77 -2.01 14.43 1.13
N THR A 78 -2.33 15.49 1.90
CA THR A 78 -1.85 15.63 3.28
C THR A 78 -2.30 14.48 4.18
N GLU A 79 -3.54 14.02 4.03
CA GLU A 79 -4.07 12.86 4.76
C GLU A 79 -3.37 11.58 4.34
N ILE A 80 -3.09 11.40 3.04
CA ILE A 80 -2.30 10.26 2.54
C ILE A 80 -0.90 10.25 3.16
N LEU A 81 -0.23 11.41 3.23
CA LEU A 81 1.12 11.50 3.80
C LEU A 81 1.13 11.23 5.31
N GLU A 82 0.13 11.73 6.04
CA GLU A 82 -0.05 11.42 7.46
C GLU A 82 -0.34 9.93 7.67
N TRP A 83 -1.19 9.35 6.84
CA TRP A 83 -1.48 7.93 6.85
C TRP A 83 -0.20 7.12 6.59
N LEU A 84 0.62 7.47 5.60
CA LEU A 84 1.88 6.78 5.30
C LEU A 84 2.89 6.90 6.45
N ASP A 85 2.85 7.98 7.22
CA ASP A 85 3.69 8.15 8.40
C ASP A 85 3.28 7.21 9.54
N HIS A 86 1.97 7.08 9.78
CA HIS A 86 1.43 6.38 10.95
C HIS A 86 1.00 4.94 10.70
N THR A 87 0.77 4.56 9.44
CA THR A 87 0.14 3.30 9.05
C THR A 87 1.03 2.54 8.07
N GLU A 88 0.88 1.22 8.03
CA GLU A 88 1.62 0.33 7.14
C GLU A 88 0.75 -0.84 6.70
N VAL A 89 0.86 -1.22 5.42
CA VAL A 89 0.38 -2.53 4.93
C VAL A 89 1.56 -3.48 4.90
N ARG A 90 1.41 -4.66 5.52
CA ARG A 90 2.41 -5.73 5.52
C ARG A 90 1.89 -6.93 4.75
N CYS A 91 2.65 -7.36 3.76
CA CYS A 91 2.42 -8.59 3.03
C CYS A 91 3.44 -9.64 3.48
N LEU A 92 2.95 -10.67 4.17
CA LEU A 92 3.80 -11.72 4.73
C LEU A 92 3.90 -12.92 3.78
N THR A 93 4.97 -13.70 3.93
CA THR A 93 5.11 -14.97 3.23
C THR A 93 4.03 -15.95 3.69
N PRO A 94 3.57 -16.86 2.80
CA PRO A 94 2.63 -17.91 3.21
C PRO A 94 3.16 -18.70 4.40
N THR A 95 2.35 -18.86 5.44
CA THR A 95 2.72 -19.61 6.63
C THR A 95 1.48 -20.12 7.36
N THR A 96 1.62 -21.24 8.05
CA THR A 96 0.64 -21.79 8.99
C THR A 96 1.10 -21.62 10.44
N GLU A 97 2.29 -21.07 10.66
CA GLU A 97 2.82 -20.80 12.00
C GLU A 97 2.32 -19.45 12.51
N THR A 98 2.11 -19.34 13.83
CA THR A 98 1.76 -18.07 14.48
C THR A 98 2.77 -16.98 14.10
N VAL A 99 2.26 -15.89 13.54
CA VAL A 99 3.03 -14.74 13.12
C VAL A 99 3.23 -13.78 14.30
N ILE A 100 4.47 -13.35 14.51
CA ILE A 100 4.81 -12.31 15.48
C ILE A 100 4.87 -10.96 14.76
N VAL A 101 3.86 -10.13 14.96
CA VAL A 101 3.79 -8.77 14.40
C VAL A 101 4.36 -7.78 15.40
N ARG A 102 5.56 -7.27 15.12
CA ARG A 102 6.24 -6.26 15.96
C ARG A 102 5.96 -4.84 15.48
N ASP A 103 6.28 -3.86 16.30
CA ASP A 103 6.25 -2.44 15.95
C ASP A 103 4.89 -1.95 15.46
N ALA A 104 3.83 -2.53 16.04
CA ALA A 104 2.45 -2.13 15.82
C ALA A 104 1.86 -1.62 17.13
N SER A 105 0.99 -0.62 17.09
CA SER A 105 0.13 -0.23 18.22
C SER A 105 -1.26 -0.81 18.10
N GLU A 106 -1.70 -1.11 16.88
CA GLU A 106 -3.04 -1.61 16.56
C GLU A 106 -3.02 -2.36 15.22
N ILE A 107 -3.86 -3.38 15.08
CA ILE A 107 -4.19 -4.03 13.80
C ILE A 107 -5.57 -3.51 13.39
N LEU A 108 -5.63 -2.79 12.27
CA LEU A 108 -6.85 -2.16 11.76
C LEU A 108 -7.64 -3.12 10.86
N ASP A 109 -6.92 -3.93 10.08
CA ASP A 109 -7.51 -4.94 9.20
C ASP A 109 -6.52 -6.09 9.00
N GLU A 110 -7.04 -7.30 8.85
CA GLU A 110 -6.25 -8.51 8.65
C GLU A 110 -7.00 -9.53 7.81
N VAL A 111 -6.40 -9.92 6.70
CA VAL A 111 -6.97 -10.89 5.77
C VAL A 111 -5.89 -11.84 5.27
N LYS A 112 -6.34 -12.89 4.59
CA LYS A 112 -5.46 -13.82 3.88
C LYS A 112 -5.78 -13.74 2.40
N PHE A 113 -4.75 -13.61 1.57
CA PHE A 113 -4.86 -13.64 0.12
C PHE A 113 -3.95 -14.72 -0.45
N LYS A 114 -4.54 -15.75 -1.06
CA LYS A 114 -3.86 -16.92 -1.62
C LYS A 114 -2.90 -17.55 -0.61
N GLY A 115 -3.34 -17.67 0.64
CA GLY A 115 -2.54 -18.21 1.75
C GLY A 115 -1.56 -17.22 2.40
N GLN A 116 -1.47 -15.97 1.93
CA GLN A 116 -0.59 -14.95 2.52
C GLN A 116 -1.34 -14.03 3.46
N PRO A 117 -0.88 -13.88 4.71
CA PRO A 117 -1.37 -12.82 5.58
C PRO A 117 -1.07 -11.44 5.01
N LEU A 118 -2.11 -10.61 4.93
CA LEU A 118 -2.04 -9.18 4.68
C LEU A 118 -2.57 -8.46 5.91
N LEU A 119 -1.77 -7.52 6.42
CA LEU A 119 -2.09 -6.80 7.64
C LEU A 119 -2.06 -5.30 7.36
N LEU A 120 -3.08 -4.59 7.82
CA LEU A 120 -3.08 -3.15 7.92
C LEU A 120 -2.89 -2.78 9.39
N ILE A 121 -1.82 -2.06 9.69
CA ILE A 121 -1.45 -1.76 11.08
C ILE A 121 -1.19 -0.27 11.30
N VAL A 122 -1.42 0.19 12.53
CA VAL A 122 -0.85 1.45 13.01
C VAL A 122 0.53 1.14 13.59
N LYS A 123 1.55 1.90 13.16
CA LYS A 123 2.93 1.75 13.63
C LYS A 123 3.02 2.13 15.11
N GLY A 124 3.74 1.33 15.87
CA GLY A 124 3.88 1.52 17.32
C GLY A 124 5.03 0.71 17.90
N THR A 125 4.90 0.32 19.16
CA THR A 125 5.95 -0.39 19.91
C THR A 125 5.50 -1.72 20.51
N GLN A 126 4.24 -2.11 20.27
CA GLN A 126 3.68 -3.34 20.81
C GLN A 126 3.96 -4.52 19.89
N THR A 127 3.59 -5.70 20.36
CA THR A 127 3.72 -6.94 19.62
C THR A 127 2.40 -7.70 19.68
N PHE A 128 1.93 -8.14 18.52
CA PHE A 128 0.74 -8.96 18.36
C PHE A 128 1.12 -10.35 17.88
N LEU A 129 0.30 -11.34 18.25
CA LEU A 129 0.39 -12.70 17.76
C LEU A 129 -0.85 -12.96 16.92
N ILE A 130 -0.64 -13.35 15.67
CA ILE A 130 -1.71 -13.65 14.72
C ILE A 130 -1.58 -15.10 14.32
N ASP A 131 -2.68 -15.85 14.39
CA ASP A 131 -2.77 -17.17 13.79
C ASP A 131 -3.25 -17.04 12.33
N PRO A 132 -2.43 -17.37 11.31
CA PRO A 132 -2.84 -17.30 9.91
C PRO A 132 -4.05 -18.17 9.56
N GLU A 133 -4.33 -19.21 10.35
CA GLU A 133 -5.49 -20.07 10.14
C GLU A 133 -6.81 -19.35 10.48
N ASP A 134 -6.77 -18.40 11.42
CA ASP A 134 -7.94 -17.60 11.84
C ASP A 134 -8.27 -16.46 10.86
N LEU A 135 -7.33 -16.12 9.96
CA LEU A 135 -7.51 -15.05 8.98
C LEU A 135 -8.50 -15.45 7.88
N ASN A 136 -9.44 -14.55 7.60
CA ASN A 136 -10.41 -14.70 6.51
C ASN A 136 -9.71 -14.69 5.15
N GLU A 137 -9.88 -15.77 4.39
CA GLU A 137 -9.36 -15.87 3.02
C GLU A 137 -10.27 -15.10 2.05
N VAL A 138 -9.75 -14.04 1.45
CA VAL A 138 -10.52 -13.16 0.55
C VAL A 138 -10.38 -13.52 -0.92
N THR A 139 -9.59 -14.55 -1.27
CA THR A 139 -9.33 -14.94 -2.67
C THR A 139 -10.58 -15.16 -3.52
N GLU A 140 -11.65 -15.73 -2.95
CA GLU A 140 -12.87 -16.07 -3.70
C GLU A 140 -13.87 -14.90 -3.84
N ALA A 141 -13.89 -14.00 -2.86
CA ALA A 141 -14.76 -12.81 -2.86
C ALA A 141 -14.08 -11.59 -3.48
N TYR A 142 -12.87 -11.78 -4.00
CA TYR A 142 -12.02 -10.73 -4.51
C TYR A 142 -12.31 -10.44 -5.98
N ASP A 143 -12.77 -9.22 -6.25
CA ASP A 143 -12.84 -8.67 -7.59
C ASP A 143 -11.46 -8.18 -8.02
N GLN A 144 -10.88 -8.83 -9.02
CA GLN A 144 -9.55 -8.48 -9.49
C GLN A 144 -9.54 -7.14 -10.22
N TYR A 145 -8.91 -6.13 -9.62
CA TYR A 145 -8.57 -4.90 -10.33
C TYR A 145 -7.27 -5.07 -11.12
N ASN A 146 -7.40 -5.45 -12.39
CA ASN A 146 -6.28 -5.50 -13.33
C ASN A 146 -6.01 -4.10 -13.88
N LYS A 147 -5.16 -3.31 -13.21
CA LYS A 147 -4.67 -2.03 -13.76
C LYS A 147 -3.36 -2.25 -14.51
N ILE A 148 -3.41 -2.16 -15.84
CA ILE A 148 -2.20 -1.89 -16.61
C ILE A 148 -1.91 -0.41 -16.39
N ASN A 149 -0.95 -0.10 -15.51
CA ASN A 149 -0.53 1.27 -15.27
C ASN A 149 0.13 1.81 -16.54
N ASN A 150 -0.62 2.61 -17.31
CA ASN A 150 0.01 3.46 -18.32
C ASN A 150 0.68 4.62 -17.58
N THR A 151 1.97 4.45 -17.28
CA THR A 151 2.78 5.46 -16.59
C THR A 151 2.76 6.82 -17.28
N GLY A 152 2.46 6.88 -18.59
CA GLY A 152 2.27 8.14 -19.31
C GLY A 152 1.03 8.94 -18.91
N LEU A 153 0.11 8.38 -18.12
CA LEU A 153 -1.04 9.06 -17.53
C LEU A 153 -0.80 9.50 -16.08
N ALA A 154 0.30 9.05 -15.46
CA ALA A 154 0.63 9.45 -14.10
C ALA A 154 1.09 10.90 -14.08
N GLU A 155 0.59 11.67 -13.13
CA GLU A 155 1.10 13.00 -12.82
C GLU A 155 1.87 12.96 -11.50
N ASP A 156 3.05 13.60 -11.49
CA ASP A 156 3.77 13.83 -10.24
C ASP A 156 2.97 14.76 -9.33
N VAL A 157 2.93 14.40 -8.05
CA VAL A 157 2.42 15.30 -7.01
C VAL A 157 3.54 16.25 -6.63
N THR A 158 3.37 17.53 -6.98
CA THR A 158 4.44 18.53 -6.85
C THR A 158 4.14 19.54 -5.76
N LEU A 159 5.19 20.00 -5.08
CA LEU A 159 5.06 21.09 -4.11
C LEU A 159 4.74 22.40 -4.84
N GLN A 160 3.74 23.11 -4.35
CA GLN A 160 3.55 24.51 -4.73
C GLN A 160 4.67 25.33 -4.09
N THR A 161 5.61 25.79 -4.92
CA THR A 161 6.55 26.84 -4.56
C THR A 161 5.86 28.19 -4.74
N ASP A 162 5.81 28.99 -3.67
CA ASP A 162 5.38 30.39 -3.76
C ASP A 162 6.35 31.22 -4.63
#